data_AF-A0A6S6T1Q4-F1
#
_entry.id   AF-A0A6S6T1Q4-F1
#
_cell.length_a   1.000
_cell.length_b   1.000
_cell.length_c   1.000
_cell.angle_alpha   90.00
_cell.angle_beta   90.00
_cell.angle_gamma   90.00
#
_symmetry.space_group_name_H-M   'P 1'
#
loop_
_entity.id
_entity.type
_entity.pdbx_description
1 polymer ?
#
loop_
_entity_poly.entity_id
_entity_poly.type
_entity_poly.pdbx_seq_one_letter_code
_entity_poly.pdbx_strand_id
1 'polypeptide(L)'
;MKKIAIRFSIDDDTPFDLLKKIALDIQRFIIEGDYKISSIITKLREHQQLELDVGMENNMPEFTELTKEFDTEGIEYILYKSVNEGWKECELDDLELDRRPKWIYNLVGLNLLWYMVMTVLQFFFIYEWYSEKYEWGGIVSAIAAFFTGLVPVFGSLVAYWSVTELSDWEGYKALWAFFVYYIPLLGFFLYLGWIVIKALYRDRWYRFWRPEFN
;
A
#
# COMPACT_ATOMS: atom_id res chain seq x y z
N MET A 1 8.86 -17.79 8.97
CA MET A 1 8.45 -17.48 10.36
C MET A 1 9.45 -16.48 10.89
N LYS A 2 9.00 -15.33 11.39
CA LYS A 2 9.88 -14.33 12.03
C LYS A 2 9.80 -14.60 13.53
N LYS A 3 10.80 -15.29 14.06
CA LYS A 3 10.92 -15.55 15.49
C LYS A 3 11.63 -14.36 16.15
N ILE A 4 10.99 -13.80 17.16
CA ILE A 4 11.60 -12.83 18.07
C ILE A 4 11.65 -13.46 19.45
N ALA A 5 12.43 -12.89 20.34
CA ALA A 5 12.36 -13.22 21.73
C ALA A 5 12.33 -11.97 22.59
N ILE A 6 11.65 -12.06 23.72
CA ILE A 6 11.53 -10.98 24.69
C ILE A 6 11.97 -11.48 26.06
N ARG A 7 12.70 -10.64 26.79
CA ARG A 7 13.05 -10.86 28.19
C ARG A 7 12.58 -9.68 29.00
N PHE A 8 11.85 -9.94 30.07
CA PHE A 8 11.34 -8.90 30.95
C PHE A 8 12.23 -8.76 32.19
N SER A 9 12.44 -7.53 32.63
CA SER A 9 13.06 -7.19 33.91
C SER A 9 11.92 -6.78 34.84
N ILE A 10 11.40 -7.73 35.61
CA ILE A 10 10.22 -7.54 36.46
C ILE A 10 10.62 -7.75 37.91
N ASP A 11 10.39 -6.77 38.78
CA ASP A 11 10.69 -6.91 40.20
C ASP A 11 9.85 -8.02 40.86
N ASP A 12 10.42 -8.71 41.85
CA ASP A 12 9.75 -9.78 42.61
C ASP A 12 8.45 -9.32 43.29
N ASP A 13 8.36 -8.03 43.61
CA ASP A 13 7.21 -7.39 44.25
C ASP A 13 6.09 -7.00 43.25
N THR A 14 6.26 -7.30 41.96
CA THR A 14 5.28 -6.94 40.94
C THR A 14 3.93 -7.62 41.18
N PRO A 15 2.81 -6.87 41.17
CA PRO A 15 1.48 -7.42 41.42
C PRO A 15 1.15 -8.59 40.48
N PHE A 16 0.57 -9.65 41.04
CA PHE A 16 0.17 -10.83 40.26
C PHE A 16 -0.82 -10.49 39.13
N ASP A 17 -1.68 -9.49 39.32
CA ASP A 17 -2.63 -9.05 38.30
C ASP A 17 -1.92 -8.44 37.08
N LEU A 18 -0.83 -7.68 37.29
CA LEU A 18 -0.01 -7.14 36.20
C LEU A 18 0.73 -8.26 35.48
N LEU A 19 1.35 -9.18 36.22
CA LEU A 19 2.00 -10.38 35.65
C LEU A 19 1.04 -11.21 34.80
N LYS A 20 -0.20 -11.36 35.27
CA LYS A 20 -1.24 -12.10 34.55
C LYS A 20 -1.68 -11.37 33.29
N LYS A 21 -1.79 -10.04 33.32
CA LYS A 21 -2.08 -9.22 32.13
C LYS A 21 -1.00 -9.40 31.07
N ILE A 22 0.26 -9.16 31.43
CA ILE A 22 1.43 -9.33 30.55
C ILE A 22 1.45 -10.75 29.94
N ALA A 23 1.24 -11.78 30.76
CA ALA A 23 1.21 -13.16 30.29
C ALA A 23 0.07 -13.44 29.28
N LEU A 24 -1.11 -12.85 29.47
CA LEU A 24 -2.24 -12.99 28.54
C LEU A 24 -1.98 -12.30 27.20
N ASP A 25 -1.33 -11.14 27.23
CA ASP A 25 -1.04 -10.39 26.01
C ASP A 25 0.05 -11.09 25.18
N ILE A 26 1.11 -11.58 25.84
CA ILE A 26 2.20 -12.31 25.17
C ILE A 26 1.75 -13.69 24.66
N GLN A 27 0.82 -14.36 25.37
CA GLN A 27 0.36 -15.72 25.01
C GLN A 27 -0.10 -15.80 23.55
N ARG A 28 -0.67 -14.72 23.00
CA ARG A 28 -1.15 -14.64 21.62
C ARG A 28 -0.05 -14.84 20.57
N PHE A 29 1.20 -14.59 20.95
CA PHE A 29 2.38 -14.69 20.07
C PHE A 29 3.18 -16.00 20.28
N ILE A 30 2.81 -16.86 21.23
CA ILE A 30 3.53 -18.11 21.53
C ILE A 30 2.89 -19.26 20.74
N ILE A 31 3.64 -19.82 19.78
CA ILE A 31 3.16 -20.93 18.92
C ILE A 31 3.82 -22.27 19.28
N GLU A 32 5.08 -22.25 19.73
CA GLU A 32 5.85 -23.44 20.13
C GLU A 32 6.23 -23.34 21.62
N GLY A 33 5.72 -24.25 22.46
CA GLY A 33 6.05 -24.32 23.90
C GLY A 33 4.85 -24.54 24.81
N ASP A 34 5.05 -24.43 26.14
CA ASP A 34 3.96 -24.47 27.13
C ASP A 34 3.21 -23.12 27.14
N TYR A 35 1.97 -23.15 26.65
CA TYR A 35 1.06 -22.01 26.53
C TYR A 35 0.28 -21.70 27.81
N LYS A 36 0.53 -22.41 28.91
CA LYS A 36 -0.15 -22.12 30.18
C LYS A 36 0.31 -20.77 30.72
N ILE A 37 -0.65 -19.91 31.05
CA ILE A 37 -0.41 -18.62 31.71
C ILE A 37 0.48 -18.78 32.96
N SER A 38 0.28 -19.84 33.75
CA SER A 38 1.14 -20.12 34.90
C SER A 38 2.60 -20.34 34.51
N SER A 39 2.87 -21.05 33.41
CA SER A 39 4.24 -21.27 32.91
C SER A 39 4.85 -19.98 32.39
N ILE A 40 4.06 -19.14 31.69
CA ILE A 40 4.52 -17.84 31.20
C ILE A 40 4.88 -16.94 32.39
N ILE A 41 4.02 -16.86 33.42
CA ILE A 41 4.29 -16.09 34.64
C ILE A 41 5.57 -16.57 35.34
N THR A 42 5.79 -17.88 35.45
CA THR A 42 7.04 -18.41 36.00
C THR A 42 8.25 -17.94 35.19
N LYS A 43 8.18 -18.02 33.86
CA LYS A 43 9.25 -17.54 32.97
C LYS A 43 9.49 -16.04 33.09
N LEU A 44 8.43 -15.24 33.25
CA LEU A 44 8.54 -13.79 33.48
C LEU A 44 9.30 -13.47 34.79
N ARG A 45 8.95 -14.16 35.89
CA ARG A 45 9.62 -14.02 37.19
C ARG A 45 11.06 -14.49 37.19
N GLU A 46 11.35 -15.57 36.48
CA GLU A 46 12.72 -16.10 36.35
C GLU A 46 13.56 -15.35 35.30
N HIS A 47 13.03 -14.26 34.73
CA HIS A 47 13.65 -13.47 33.65
C HIS A 47 14.12 -14.33 32.47
N GLN A 48 13.39 -15.42 32.22
CA GLN A 48 13.68 -16.29 31.10
C GLN A 48 13.28 -15.63 29.79
N GLN A 49 14.02 -15.96 28.75
CA GLN A 49 13.73 -15.51 27.41
C GLN A 49 12.50 -16.25 26.86
N LEU A 50 11.50 -15.49 26.42
CA LEU A 50 10.28 -16.00 25.80
C LEU A 50 10.40 -15.89 24.28
N GLU A 51 10.37 -17.03 23.58
CA GLU A 51 10.33 -17.06 22.12
C GLU A 51 8.91 -16.81 21.63
N LEU A 52 8.76 -15.83 20.74
CA LEU A 52 7.50 -15.42 20.14
C LEU A 52 7.59 -15.58 18.63
N ASP A 53 6.52 -16.12 18.03
CA ASP A 53 6.36 -16.13 16.58
C ASP A 53 5.41 -15.00 16.17
N VAL A 54 6.00 -13.86 15.87
CA VAL A 54 5.32 -12.69 15.29
C VAL A 54 5.08 -12.83 13.79
N GLY A 55 5.18 -14.05 13.23
CA GLY A 55 4.99 -14.34 11.81
C GLY A 55 3.58 -14.73 11.39
N MET A 56 2.68 -15.08 12.32
CA MET A 56 1.36 -15.68 12.00
C MET A 56 0.16 -14.73 12.14
N GLU A 57 0.35 -13.54 12.71
CA GLU A 57 -0.76 -12.62 12.99
C GLU A 57 -1.17 -11.80 11.76
N ASN A 58 -2.42 -11.82 11.33
CA ASN A 58 -2.83 -11.16 10.07
C ASN A 58 -2.58 -9.63 10.05
N ASN A 59 -2.39 -9.00 11.20
CA ASN A 59 -2.07 -7.58 11.37
C ASN A 59 -0.93 -7.39 12.36
N MET A 60 0.27 -7.14 11.83
CA MET A 60 1.50 -6.87 12.58
C MET A 60 1.56 -5.61 13.49
N PRO A 61 0.67 -4.59 13.39
CA PRO A 61 0.65 -3.47 14.31
C PRO A 61 0.47 -3.85 15.78
N GLU A 62 -0.16 -5.00 16.07
CA GLU A 62 -0.53 -5.41 17.44
C GLU A 62 0.69 -5.62 18.34
N PHE A 63 1.80 -6.19 17.83
CA PHE A 63 3.02 -6.35 18.64
C PHE A 63 3.69 -5.01 18.97
N THR A 64 3.73 -4.08 18.01
CA THR A 64 4.29 -2.74 18.22
C THR A 64 3.42 -1.90 19.18
N GLU A 65 2.10 -2.04 19.09
CA GLU A 65 1.16 -1.45 20.04
C GLU A 65 1.34 -2.03 21.44
N LEU A 66 1.49 -3.36 21.55
CA LEU A 66 1.76 -4.02 22.81
C LEU A 66 3.05 -3.52 23.48
N THR A 67 4.15 -3.39 22.73
CA THR A 67 5.40 -2.87 23.28
C THR A 67 5.27 -1.42 23.76
N LYS A 68 4.45 -0.59 23.09
CA LYS A 68 4.17 0.78 23.54
C LYS A 68 3.31 0.81 24.82
N GLU A 69 2.39 -0.13 24.97
CA GLU A 69 1.64 -0.29 26.22
C GLU A 69 2.58 -0.65 27.37
N PHE A 70 3.54 -1.56 27.15
CA PHE A 70 4.56 -1.89 28.15
C PHE A 70 5.42 -0.67 28.54
N ASP A 71 5.87 0.12 27.57
CA ASP A 71 6.62 1.35 27.84
C ASP A 71 5.79 2.35 28.66
N THR A 72 4.49 2.46 28.38
CA THR A 72 3.57 3.35 29.11
C THR A 72 3.31 2.88 30.53
N GLU A 73 3.28 1.56 30.74
CA GLU A 73 3.14 0.92 32.06
C GLU A 73 4.46 0.86 32.84
N GLY A 74 5.57 1.33 32.26
CA GLY A 74 6.88 1.33 32.90
C GLY A 74 7.50 -0.06 33.03
N ILE A 75 7.12 -0.99 32.15
CA ILE A 75 7.63 -2.36 32.15
C ILE A 75 8.94 -2.39 31.36
N GLU A 76 10.02 -2.78 32.01
CA GLU A 76 11.32 -2.92 31.36
C GLU A 76 11.43 -4.27 30.61
N TYR A 77 11.82 -4.23 29.34
CA TYR A 77 12.05 -5.42 28.52
C TYR A 77 13.21 -5.25 27.54
N ILE A 78 13.79 -6.37 27.12
CA ILE A 78 14.85 -6.45 26.10
C ILE A 78 14.36 -7.35 24.97
N LEU A 79 14.45 -6.87 23.73
CA LEU A 79 14.07 -7.59 22.52
C LEU A 79 15.28 -8.26 21.88
N TYR A 80 15.04 -9.43 21.30
CA TYR A 80 16.04 -10.23 20.61
C TYR A 80 15.53 -10.69 19.24
N LYS A 81 16.40 -10.57 18.23
CA LYS A 81 16.17 -11.11 16.89
C LYS A 81 16.93 -12.42 16.71
N SER A 82 16.30 -13.39 16.06
CA SER A 82 16.96 -14.64 15.67
C SER A 82 17.97 -14.39 14.54
N VAL A 83 19.23 -14.77 14.75
CA VAL A 83 20.32 -14.65 13.77
C VAL A 83 21.07 -15.97 13.68
N ASN A 84 20.93 -16.69 12.56
CA ASN A 84 21.54 -17.98 12.23
C ASN A 84 21.39 -19.09 13.30
N GLU A 85 22.10 -18.97 14.43
CA GLU A 85 22.18 -19.96 15.53
C GLU A 85 22.13 -19.30 16.92
N GLY A 86 21.72 -18.03 17.02
CA GLY A 86 21.66 -17.32 18.30
C GLY A 86 20.67 -16.15 18.33
N TRP A 87 20.64 -15.50 19.48
CA TRP A 87 19.78 -14.36 19.75
C TRP A 87 20.64 -13.12 19.90
N LYS A 88 20.32 -12.07 19.15
CA LYS A 88 21.00 -10.78 19.25
C LYS A 88 20.01 -9.74 19.73
N GLU A 89 20.40 -8.99 20.76
CA GLU A 89 19.66 -7.83 21.23
C GLU A 89 19.43 -6.83 20.08
N CYS A 90 18.22 -6.31 19.99
CA CYS A 90 17.81 -5.36 18.97
C CYS A 90 16.81 -4.36 19.52
N GLU A 91 16.81 -3.15 18.98
CA GLU A 91 15.75 -2.18 19.24
C GLU A 91 14.47 -2.54 18.46
N LEU A 92 13.33 -1.99 18.90
CA LEU A 92 12.05 -2.21 18.23
C LEU A 92 12.10 -1.75 16.76
N ASP A 93 12.81 -0.65 16.48
CA ASP A 93 12.96 -0.07 15.14
C ASP A 93 13.84 -0.94 14.21
N ASP A 94 14.73 -1.77 14.77
CA ASP A 94 15.61 -2.69 14.03
C ASP A 94 14.92 -4.01 13.69
N LEU A 95 13.77 -4.28 14.31
CA LEU A 95 12.93 -5.40 13.89
C LEU A 95 12.36 -5.05 12.53
N GLU A 96 12.83 -5.76 11.50
CA GLU A 96 12.20 -5.75 10.18
C GLU A 96 10.81 -6.35 10.32
N LEU A 97 9.86 -5.53 10.75
CA LEU A 97 8.46 -5.89 10.92
C LEU A 97 7.66 -5.66 9.64
N ASP A 98 8.26 -5.15 8.56
CA ASP A 98 7.53 -4.99 7.29
C ASP A 98 7.13 -6.37 6.74
N ARG A 99 5.82 -6.56 6.56
CA ARG A 99 5.16 -7.77 6.09
C ARG A 99 4.67 -7.66 4.66
N ARG A 100 4.98 -6.57 3.95
CA ARG A 100 4.60 -6.43 2.54
C ARG A 100 5.00 -7.70 1.79
N PRO A 101 4.01 -8.47 1.29
CA PRO A 101 4.29 -9.71 0.61
C PRO A 101 5.27 -9.47 -0.53
N LYS A 102 6.26 -10.36 -0.70
CA LYS A 102 7.24 -10.24 -1.80
C LYS A 102 6.58 -10.11 -3.18
N TRP A 103 5.37 -10.65 -3.35
CA TRP A 103 4.59 -10.50 -4.57
C TRP A 103 4.20 -9.04 -4.85
N ILE A 104 4.01 -8.19 -3.84
CA ILE A 104 3.72 -6.76 -4.03
C ILE A 104 4.92 -6.08 -4.66
N TYR A 105 6.13 -6.31 -4.15
CA TYR A 105 7.36 -5.76 -4.74
C TYR A 105 7.55 -6.24 -6.19
N ASN A 106 7.30 -7.53 -6.45
CA ASN A 106 7.36 -8.08 -7.81
C ASN A 106 6.31 -7.47 -8.73
N LEU A 107 5.09 -7.25 -8.24
CA LEU A 107 4.00 -6.67 -9.01
C LEU A 107 4.27 -5.19 -9.33
N VAL A 108 4.81 -4.43 -8.38
CA VAL A 108 5.25 -3.04 -8.59
C VAL A 108 6.37 -2.98 -9.62
N GLY A 109 7.40 -3.84 -9.49
CA GLY A 109 8.51 -3.91 -10.44
C GLY A 109 8.05 -4.30 -11.85
N LEU A 110 7.15 -5.28 -11.97
CA LEU A 110 6.57 -5.69 -13.24
C LEU A 110 5.72 -4.58 -13.87
N ASN A 111 4.94 -3.85 -13.06
CA ASN A 111 4.16 -2.71 -13.52
C ASN A 111 5.06 -1.62 -14.09
N LEU A 112 6.12 -1.24 -13.37
CA LEU A 112 7.09 -0.24 -13.84
C LEU A 112 7.73 -0.62 -15.17
N LEU A 113 8.14 -1.89 -15.32
CA LEU A 113 8.68 -2.41 -16.58
C LEU A 113 7.64 -2.34 -17.71
N TRP A 114 6.41 -2.77 -17.44
CA TRP A 114 5.31 -2.72 -18.40
C TRP A 114 5.01 -1.29 -18.86
N TYR A 115 4.97 -0.35 -17.92
CA TYR A 115 4.80 1.07 -18.17
C TYR A 115 5.89 1.63 -19.09
N MET A 116 7.14 1.26 -18.84
CA MET A 116 8.27 1.68 -19.68
C MET A 116 8.11 1.16 -21.10
N VAL A 117 7.81 -0.14 -21.27
CA VAL A 117 7.61 -0.75 -22.59
C VAL A 117 6.44 -0.09 -23.34
N MET A 118 5.32 0.12 -22.66
CA MET A 118 4.14 0.74 -23.27
C MET A 118 4.36 2.19 -23.67
N THR A 119 5.10 2.95 -22.86
CA THR A 119 5.49 4.32 -23.21
C THR A 119 6.36 4.36 -24.47
N VAL A 120 7.32 3.44 -24.59
CA VAL A 120 8.17 3.35 -25.79
C VAL A 120 7.34 3.01 -27.02
N LEU A 121 6.46 2.02 -26.93
CA LEU A 121 5.56 1.64 -28.03
C LEU A 121 4.64 2.79 -28.43
N GLN A 122 4.10 3.51 -27.45
CA GLN A 122 3.26 4.69 -27.70
C GLN A 122 4.00 5.77 -28.48
N PHE A 123 5.27 6.03 -28.17
CA PHE A 123 6.09 6.96 -28.95
C PHE A 123 6.24 6.53 -30.41
N PHE A 124 6.48 5.24 -30.65
CA PHE A 124 6.56 4.70 -32.01
C PHE A 124 5.24 4.84 -32.76
N PHE A 125 4.12 4.46 -32.15
CA PHE A 125 2.80 4.56 -32.80
C PHE A 125 2.38 6.00 -33.07
N ILE A 126 2.68 6.94 -32.16
CA ILE A 126 2.44 8.36 -32.39
C ILE A 126 3.32 8.88 -33.53
N TYR A 127 4.59 8.47 -33.57
CA TYR A 127 5.50 8.86 -34.66
C TYR A 127 5.00 8.35 -36.02
N GLU A 128 4.66 7.07 -36.11
CA GLU A 128 4.15 6.43 -37.32
C GLU A 128 2.83 7.05 -37.77
N TRP A 129 1.91 7.31 -36.85
CA TRP A 129 0.69 8.04 -37.15
C TRP A 129 1.00 9.44 -37.71
N TYR A 130 2.00 10.13 -37.18
CA TYR A 130 2.37 11.47 -37.64
C TYR A 130 3.09 11.47 -38.99
N SER A 131 3.85 10.42 -39.31
CA SER A 131 4.53 10.28 -40.60
C SER A 131 3.61 9.79 -41.71
N GLU A 132 2.67 8.89 -41.41
CA GLU A 132 1.83 8.18 -42.38
C GLU A 132 0.34 8.61 -42.33
N LYS A 133 0.03 9.82 -41.83
CA LYS A 133 -1.29 10.38 -41.44
C LYS A 133 -2.55 9.96 -42.23
N TYR A 134 -2.43 9.52 -43.48
CA TYR A 134 -3.55 9.13 -44.35
C TYR A 134 -3.40 7.74 -44.99
N GLU A 135 -2.35 7.00 -44.66
CA GLU A 135 -2.15 5.62 -45.10
C GLU A 135 -2.68 4.64 -44.05
N TRP A 136 -2.89 3.39 -44.48
CA TRP A 136 -3.40 2.33 -43.60
C TRP A 136 -2.51 2.13 -42.36
N GLY A 137 -1.19 2.27 -42.48
CA GLY A 137 -0.27 2.20 -41.35
C GLY A 137 -0.55 3.30 -40.33
N GLY A 138 -0.66 4.56 -40.77
CA GLY A 138 -1.02 5.67 -39.90
C GLY A 138 -2.36 5.51 -39.15
N ILE A 139 -3.39 4.92 -39.78
CA ILE A 139 -4.69 4.65 -39.11
C ILE A 139 -4.55 3.58 -38.04
N VAL A 140 -3.87 2.47 -38.35
CA VAL A 140 -3.64 1.37 -37.40
C VAL A 140 -2.81 1.87 -36.21
N SER A 141 -1.79 2.69 -36.46
CA SER A 141 -0.93 3.24 -35.42
C SER A 141 -1.64 4.28 -34.56
N ALA A 142 -2.59 5.05 -35.10
CA ALA A 142 -3.47 5.91 -34.30
C ALA A 142 -4.31 5.09 -33.29
N ILE A 143 -4.88 3.96 -33.73
CA ILE A 143 -5.65 3.06 -32.86
C ILE A 143 -4.74 2.45 -31.79
N ALA A 144 -3.55 1.98 -32.17
CA ALA A 144 -2.57 1.44 -31.23
C ALA A 144 -2.11 2.49 -30.21
N ALA A 145 -1.81 3.72 -30.66
CA ALA A 145 -1.46 4.85 -29.80
C ALA A 145 -2.57 5.16 -28.79
N PHE A 146 -3.84 5.11 -29.20
CA PHE A 146 -4.97 5.27 -28.30
C PHE A 146 -4.99 4.23 -27.19
N PHE A 147 -4.88 2.93 -27.52
CA PHE A 147 -4.90 1.87 -26.52
C PHE A 147 -3.68 1.91 -25.59
N THR A 148 -2.48 2.17 -26.12
CA THR A 148 -1.27 2.34 -25.30
C THR A 148 -1.38 3.54 -24.36
N GLY A 149 -2.04 4.62 -24.79
CA GLY A 149 -2.32 5.80 -23.95
C GLY A 149 -3.31 5.56 -22.81
N LEU A 150 -4.05 4.45 -22.81
CA LEU A 150 -4.90 4.06 -21.68
C LEU A 150 -4.13 3.36 -20.57
N VAL A 151 -2.94 2.81 -20.85
CA VAL A 151 -2.12 2.08 -19.86
C VAL A 151 -1.81 2.94 -18.63
N PRO A 152 -1.40 4.22 -18.77
CA PRO A 152 -1.23 5.10 -17.63
C PRO A 152 -2.49 5.32 -16.80
N VAL A 153 -3.65 5.39 -17.45
CA VAL A 153 -4.93 5.59 -16.75
C VAL A 153 -5.23 4.37 -15.89
N PHE A 154 -5.10 3.17 -16.45
CA PHE A 154 -5.34 1.93 -15.72
C PHE A 154 -4.35 1.72 -14.58
N GLY A 155 -3.06 1.96 -14.78
CA GLY A 155 -2.12 1.80 -13.67
C GLY A 155 -2.28 2.88 -12.61
N SER A 156 -2.78 4.07 -12.94
CA SER A 156 -3.16 5.08 -11.93
C SER A 156 -4.36 4.65 -11.10
N LEU A 157 -5.35 3.98 -11.71
CA LEU A 157 -6.48 3.36 -11.00
C LEU A 157 -6.00 2.26 -10.05
N VAL A 158 -5.11 1.38 -10.51
CA VAL A 158 -4.54 0.31 -9.69
C VAL A 158 -3.71 0.88 -8.54
N ALA A 159 -2.90 1.91 -8.79
CA ALA A 159 -2.10 2.57 -7.77
C ALA A 159 -2.97 3.28 -6.72
N TYR A 160 -4.00 4.01 -7.17
CA TYR A 160 -4.99 4.61 -6.29
C TYR A 160 -5.63 3.57 -5.38
N TRP A 161 -6.17 2.49 -5.95
CA TRP A 161 -6.82 1.45 -5.16
C TRP A 161 -5.86 0.77 -4.19
N SER A 162 -4.64 0.48 -4.64
CA SER A 162 -3.61 -0.14 -3.81
C SER A 162 -3.27 0.73 -2.60
N VAL A 163 -3.14 2.05 -2.80
CA VAL A 163 -2.70 2.96 -1.75
C VAL A 163 -3.84 3.34 -0.79
N THR A 164 -5.08 3.39 -1.28
CA THR A 164 -6.25 3.61 -0.41
C THR A 164 -6.64 2.36 0.38
N GLU A 165 -6.41 1.15 -0.15
CA GLU A 165 -6.81 -0.10 0.51
C GLU A 165 -5.69 -0.71 1.36
N LEU A 166 -4.43 -0.58 0.94
CA LEU A 166 -3.29 -1.26 1.59
C LEU A 166 -2.40 -0.32 2.40
N SER A 167 -2.62 0.99 2.35
CA SER A 167 -1.71 1.96 2.98
C SER A 167 -2.44 3.12 3.67
N ASP A 168 -3.75 3.00 3.90
CA ASP A 168 -4.59 3.96 4.63
C ASP A 168 -4.48 5.42 4.15
N TRP A 169 -4.14 5.64 2.88
CA TRP A 169 -4.15 7.01 2.36
C TRP A 169 -5.58 7.52 2.26
N GLU A 170 -5.78 8.76 2.75
CA GLU A 170 -7.01 9.51 2.51
C GLU A 170 -7.28 9.60 0.99
N GLY A 171 -8.47 9.19 0.56
CA GLY A 171 -8.81 9.05 -0.87
C GLY A 171 -8.54 10.31 -1.70
N TYR A 172 -8.78 11.52 -1.16
CA TYR A 172 -8.51 12.74 -1.91
C TYR A 172 -7.01 12.99 -2.13
N LYS A 173 -6.13 12.61 -1.18
CA LYS A 173 -4.67 12.73 -1.33
C LYS A 173 -4.18 11.79 -2.43
N ALA A 174 -4.67 10.54 -2.41
CA ALA A 174 -4.38 9.57 -3.46
C ALA A 174 -4.90 10.04 -4.83
N LEU A 175 -6.09 10.62 -4.90
CA LEU A 175 -6.68 11.12 -6.13
C LEU A 175 -5.82 12.24 -6.75
N TRP A 176 -5.39 13.21 -5.95
CA TRP A 176 -4.48 14.26 -6.42
C TRP A 176 -3.12 13.69 -6.86
N ALA A 177 -2.54 12.75 -6.10
CA ALA A 177 -1.24 12.17 -6.42
C ALA A 177 -1.25 11.41 -7.77
N PHE A 178 -2.32 10.66 -8.06
CA PHE A 178 -2.37 9.77 -9.22
C PHE A 178 -3.15 10.30 -10.43
N PHE A 179 -3.96 11.37 -10.27
CA PHE A 179 -4.83 11.84 -11.36
C PHE A 179 -4.68 13.31 -11.75
N VAL A 180 -3.93 14.13 -10.99
CA VAL A 180 -3.82 15.58 -11.27
C VAL A 180 -3.32 15.89 -12.68
N TYR A 181 -2.41 15.07 -13.19
CA TYR A 181 -1.82 15.27 -14.50
C TYR A 181 -2.77 14.93 -15.66
N TYR A 182 -3.93 14.31 -15.39
CA TYR A 182 -5.00 14.11 -16.39
C TYR A 182 -5.96 15.29 -16.51
N ILE A 183 -5.87 16.31 -15.65
CA ILE A 183 -6.75 17.50 -15.74
C ILE A 183 -6.72 18.15 -17.13
N PRO A 184 -5.56 18.36 -17.80
CA PRO A 184 -5.51 18.88 -19.16
C PRO A 184 -6.24 17.99 -20.17
N LEU A 185 -6.09 16.67 -20.03
CA LEU A 185 -6.75 15.68 -20.90
C LEU A 185 -8.27 15.70 -20.70
N LEU A 186 -8.74 15.78 -19.46
CA LEU A 186 -10.16 15.95 -19.13
C LEU A 186 -10.71 17.24 -19.76
N GLY A 187 -9.99 18.36 -19.64
CA GLY A 187 -10.35 19.63 -20.27
C GLY A 187 -10.48 19.51 -21.80
N PHE A 188 -9.57 18.78 -22.45
CA PHE A 188 -9.62 18.51 -23.89
C PHE A 188 -10.88 17.73 -24.29
N PHE A 189 -11.22 16.65 -23.57
CA PHE A 189 -12.42 15.87 -23.87
C PHE A 189 -13.71 16.66 -23.61
N LEU A 190 -13.77 17.46 -22.55
CA LEU A 190 -14.90 18.36 -22.29
C LEU A 190 -15.05 19.38 -23.41
N TYR A 191 -13.94 19.93 -23.92
CA TYR A 191 -13.94 20.84 -25.05
C TYR A 191 -14.44 20.18 -26.35
N LEU A 192 -13.99 18.95 -26.66
CA LEU A 192 -14.50 18.19 -27.79
C LEU A 192 -16.01 17.90 -27.66
N GLY A 193 -16.45 17.46 -26.49
CA GLY A 193 -17.87 17.23 -26.20
C GLY A 193 -18.69 18.50 -26.39
N TRP A 194 -18.19 19.65 -25.92
CA TRP A 194 -18.80 20.94 -26.14
C TRP A 194 -18.92 21.30 -27.63
N ILE A 195 -17.89 21.06 -28.44
CA ILE A 195 -17.95 21.26 -29.89
C ILE A 195 -19.04 20.39 -30.52
N VAL A 196 -19.12 19.11 -30.16
CA VAL A 196 -20.13 18.19 -30.69
C VAL A 196 -21.54 18.66 -30.31
N ILE A 197 -21.77 19.03 -29.05
CA ILE A 197 -23.05 19.59 -28.58
C ILE A 197 -23.38 20.86 -29.37
N LYS A 198 -22.43 21.78 -29.54
CA LYS A 198 -22.63 23.02 -30.30
C LYS A 198 -22.97 22.74 -31.77
N ALA A 199 -22.37 21.71 -32.37
CA ALA A 199 -22.65 21.29 -33.74
C ALA A 199 -24.04 20.65 -33.87
N LEU A 200 -24.42 19.74 -32.97
CA LEU A 200 -25.73 19.09 -32.97
C LEU A 200 -26.88 20.07 -32.71
N TYR A 201 -26.66 21.07 -31.86
CA TYR A 201 -27.66 22.08 -31.51
C TYR A 201 -27.47 23.40 -32.26
N ARG A 202 -26.72 23.43 -33.37
CA ARG A 202 -26.35 24.65 -34.11
C ARG A 202 -27.57 25.53 -34.43
N ASP A 203 -28.67 24.95 -34.90
CA ASP A 203 -29.90 25.67 -35.24
C ASP A 203 -30.69 26.18 -34.03
N ARG A 204 -30.67 25.43 -32.90
CA ARG A 204 -31.30 25.86 -31.65
C ARG A 204 -30.51 26.99 -30.99
N TRP A 205 -29.18 26.90 -31.00
CA TRP A 205 -28.30 27.97 -30.53
C TRP A 205 -28.44 29.23 -31.40
N TYR A 206 -28.56 29.08 -32.73
CA TYR A 206 -28.75 30.20 -33.63
C TYR A 206 -30.08 30.94 -33.38
N ARG A 207 -31.18 30.19 -33.15
CA ARG A 207 -32.48 30.74 -32.76
C ARG A 207 -32.53 31.32 -31.34
N PHE A 208 -31.73 30.79 -30.42
CA PHE A 208 -31.57 31.35 -29.08
C PHE A 208 -30.87 32.73 -29.10
N TRP A 209 -29.86 32.90 -29.95
CA TRP A 209 -29.10 34.15 -30.07
C TRP A 209 -29.71 35.18 -31.05
N ARG A 210 -30.51 34.72 -32.02
CA ARG A 210 -31.32 35.59 -32.89
C ARG A 210 -32.80 35.24 -32.74
N PRO A 211 -33.49 35.82 -31.75
CA PRO A 211 -34.91 35.58 -31.53
C PRO A 211 -35.78 36.06 -32.71
N GLU A 212 -35.22 36.89 -33.60
CA GLU A 212 -35.80 37.39 -34.85
C GLU A 212 -36.23 36.29 -35.84
N PHE A 213 -35.72 35.06 -35.68
CA PHE A 213 -35.98 33.92 -36.55
C PHE A 213 -36.81 32.79 -35.87
N ASN A 214 -37.45 33.09 -34.73
CA ASN A 214 -38.48 32.24 -34.11
C ASN A 214 -39.88 32.72 -34.51
#